data_AF-A0AAV9JWD3-F1
#
_entry.id   AF-A0AAV9JWD3-F1
#
_cell.length_a   1.000
_cell.length_b   1.000
_cell.length_c   1.000
_cell.angle_alpha   90.00
_cell.angle_beta   90.00
_cell.angle_gamma   90.00
#
_symmetry.space_group_name_H-M   'P 1'
#
loop_
_entity.id
_entity.type
_entity.pdbx_description
1 polymer ?
#
loop_
_entity_poly.entity_id
_entity_poly.type
_entity_poly.pdbx_seq_one_letter_code
_entity_poly.pdbx_strand_id
1 'polypeptide(L)'
;MEGVKQVKKTDLNARFLFLQPPSVEILEKRLRGRGTDKEEDIKARLAQAEKEIAYSKTPGAHDQLIINDDLEKAWQEFKAFCVPNEST
;
A
#
# COMPACT_ATOMS: atom_id res chain seq x y z
N MET A 1 -2.89 -7.73 -3.29
CA MET A 1 -4.08 -8.07 -2.48
C MET A 1 -4.11 -9.53 -2.02
N GLU A 2 -3.60 -10.49 -2.80
CA GLU A 2 -3.75 -11.93 -2.48
C GLU A 2 -3.11 -12.34 -1.16
N GLY A 3 -1.96 -11.75 -0.80
CA GLY A 3 -1.34 -11.98 0.52
C GLY A 3 -2.24 -11.53 1.68
N VAL A 4 -2.83 -10.33 1.60
CA VAL A 4 -3.77 -9.82 2.63
C VAL A 4 -4.96 -10.76 2.81
N LYS A 5 -5.56 -11.21 1.70
CA LYS A 5 -6.69 -12.15 1.73
C LYS A 5 -6.31 -13.50 2.34
N GLN A 6 -5.10 -13.99 2.10
CA GLN A 6 -4.63 -15.25 2.68
C GLN A 6 -4.41 -15.12 4.18
N VAL A 7 -3.75 -14.06 4.65
CA VAL A 7 -3.52 -13.82 6.08
C VAL A 7 -4.82 -13.57 6.83
N LYS A 8 -5.81 -12.87 6.25
CA LYS A 8 -7.14 -12.70 6.86
C LYS A 8 -7.92 -14.00 7.06
N LYS A 9 -7.52 -15.11 6.43
CA LYS A 9 -8.13 -16.43 6.62
C LYS A 9 -7.48 -17.24 7.74
N THR A 10 -6.41 -16.75 8.35
CA THR A 10 -5.75 -17.40 9.48
C THR A 10 -6.25 -16.80 10.79
N ASP A 11 -5.84 -17.41 11.90
CA ASP A 11 -6.04 -16.94 13.27
C ASP A 11 -5.00 -15.89 13.72
N LEU A 12 -4.14 -15.45 12.79
CA LEU A 12 -3.14 -14.43 13.08
C LEU A 12 -3.84 -13.09 13.32
N ASN A 13 -3.63 -12.51 14.51
CA ASN A 13 -4.07 -11.15 14.82
C ASN A 13 -3.14 -10.11 14.16
N ALA A 14 -3.06 -10.15 12.83
CA ALA A 14 -2.23 -9.26 12.04
C ALA A 14 -2.88 -7.89 11.89
N ARG A 15 -2.03 -6.86 11.85
CA ARG A 15 -2.42 -5.50 11.52
C ARG A 15 -2.13 -5.22 10.06
N PHE A 16 -3.14 -4.78 9.32
CA PHE A 16 -3.10 -4.60 7.88
C PHE A 16 -2.94 -3.12 7.53
N LEU A 17 -1.80 -2.78 6.91
CA LEU A 17 -1.51 -1.44 6.43
C LEU A 17 -1.41 -1.44 4.91
N PHE A 18 -2.09 -0.51 4.26
CA PHE A 18 -1.95 -0.27 2.83
C PHE A 18 -1.16 1.00 2.57
N LEU A 19 0.02 0.87 1.96
CA LEU A 19 0.83 2.00 1.52
C LEU A 19 0.47 2.35 0.07
N GLN A 20 -0.41 3.32 -0.09
CA GLN A 20 -0.98 3.72 -1.37
C GLN A 20 -0.10 4.77 -2.06
N PRO A 21 0.19 4.66 -3.37
CA PRO A 21 0.75 5.79 -4.12
C PRO A 21 -0.27 6.94 -4.23
N PRO A 22 0.17 8.21 -4.33
CA PRO A 22 -0.74 9.37 -4.39
C PRO A 22 -1.72 9.29 -5.57
N SER A 23 -1.28 8.72 -6.69
CA SER A 23 -2.14 8.40 -7.82
C SER A 23 -1.50 7.32 -8.69
N VAL A 24 -2.29 6.71 -9.58
CA VAL A 24 -1.80 5.72 -10.56
C VAL A 24 -0.84 6.37 -11.55
N GLU A 25 -1.10 7.62 -11.94
CA GLU A 25 -0.26 8.40 -12.85
C GLU A 25 1.12 8.70 -12.22
N ILE A 26 1.16 9.02 -10.93
CA ILE A 26 2.44 9.22 -10.22
C ILE A 26 3.18 7.89 -10.08
N LEU A 27 2.48 6.78 -9.81
CA LEU A 27 3.08 5.46 -9.78
C LEU A 27 3.71 5.10 -11.14
N GLU A 28 3.00 5.34 -12.24
CA GLU A 28 3.50 5.10 -13.60
C GLU A 28 4.77 5.92 -13.88
N LYS A 29 4.73 7.23 -13.58
CA LYS A 29 5.91 8.10 -13.73
C LYS A 29 7.11 7.57 -12.94
N ARG A 30 6.91 7.11 -11.71
CA ARG A 30 7.96 6.52 -10.86
C ARG A 30 8.51 5.22 -11.45
N LEU A 31 7.64 4.32 -11.93
CA LEU A 31 8.06 3.04 -12.54
C LEU A 31 8.89 3.29 -13.81
N ARG A 32 8.39 4.14 -14.71
CA ARG A 32 9.09 4.50 -15.95
C ARG A 32 10.40 5.23 -15.69
N GLY A 33 10.43 6.12 -14.69
CA GLY A 33 11.62 6.87 -14.31
C GLY A 33 12.77 6.00 -13.77
N ARG A 34 12.48 4.79 -13.29
CA ARG A 34 13.52 3.83 -12.86
C ARG A 34 14.27 3.19 -14.03
N GLY A 35 13.70 3.22 -15.24
CA GLY A 35 14.34 2.72 -16.47
C GLY A 35 14.73 1.23 -16.46
N THR A 36 14.23 0.44 -15.50
CA THR A 36 14.66 -0.96 -15.27
C THR A 36 13.56 -1.98 -15.54
N ASP A 37 12.29 -1.56 -15.58
CA ASP A 37 11.15 -2.44 -15.89
C ASP A 37 10.81 -2.39 -17.38
N LYS A 38 10.36 -3.52 -17.94
CA LYS A 38 9.82 -3.58 -19.31
C LYS A 38 8.41 -2.97 -19.36
N GLU A 39 7.98 -2.53 -20.54
CA GLU A 39 6.64 -1.94 -20.73
C GLU A 39 5.50 -2.85 -20.26
N GLU A 40 5.60 -4.14 -20.55
CA GLU A 40 4.61 -5.15 -20.16
C GLU A 40 4.52 -5.29 -18.63
N ASP A 41 5.67 -5.29 -17.95
CA ASP A 41 5.76 -5.35 -16.49
C ASP A 41 5.16 -4.09 -15.85
N ILE A 42 5.42 -2.91 -16.43
CA ILE A 42 4.85 -1.64 -15.97
C ILE A 42 3.32 -1.70 -16.07
N LYS A 43 2.77 -2.09 -17.22
CA LYS A 43 1.31 -2.20 -17.43
C LYS A 43 0.68 -3.20 -16.47
N ALA A 44 1.31 -4.37 -16.27
CA ALA A 44 0.82 -5.38 -15.33
C ALA A 44 0.79 -4.85 -13.88
N ARG A 45 1.84 -4.12 -13.46
CA ARG A 45 1.91 -3.48 -12.15
C ARG A 45 0.84 -2.39 -11.97
N LEU A 46 0.61 -1.55 -12.98
CA LEU A 46 -0.41 -0.50 -12.93
C LEU A 46 -1.83 -1.09 -12.82
N ALA A 47 -2.14 -2.10 -13.65
CA ALA A 47 -3.41 -2.80 -13.59
C ALA A 47 -3.62 -3.48 -12.22
N GLN A 48 -2.54 -3.99 -11.62
CA GLN A 48 -2.60 -4.54 -10.26
C GLN A 48 -2.83 -3.44 -9.21
N ALA A 49 -2.17 -2.30 -9.34
CA ALA A 49 -2.32 -1.16 -8.42
C ALA A 49 -3.76 -0.60 -8.42
N GLU A 50 -4.41 -0.50 -9.58
CA GLU A 50 -5.81 -0.09 -9.68
C GLU A 50 -6.74 -1.02 -8.89
N LYS A 51 -6.55 -2.33 -9.04
CA LYS A 51 -7.34 -3.33 -8.31
C LYS A 51 -7.08 -3.26 -6.80
N GLU A 52 -5.86 -2.97 -6.38
CA GLU A 52 -5.50 -2.82 -4.97
C GLU A 52 -6.07 -1.54 -4.35
N ILE A 53 -6.06 -0.42 -5.08
CA ILE A 53 -6.70 0.84 -4.66
C ILE A 53 -8.22 0.66 -4.58
N ALA A 54 -8.83 -0.09 -5.50
CA ALA A 54 -10.25 -0.40 -5.40
C ALA A 54 -10.54 -1.28 -4.16
N TYR A 55 -9.70 -2.29 -3.91
CA TYR A 55 -9.83 -3.16 -2.73
C TYR A 55 -9.62 -2.39 -1.42
N SER A 56 -8.69 -1.44 -1.36
CA SER A 56 -8.41 -0.66 -0.14
C SER A 56 -9.59 0.19 0.32
N LYS A 57 -10.49 0.57 -0.60
CA LYS A 57 -11.75 1.27 -0.30
C LYS A 57 -12.83 0.36 0.30
N THR A 58 -12.63 -0.96 0.29
CA THR A 58 -13.59 -1.90 0.89
C THR A 58 -13.50 -1.79 2.42
N PRO A 59 -14.62 -1.57 3.13
CA PRO A 59 -14.62 -1.53 4.60
C PRO A 59 -13.98 -2.79 5.21
N GLY A 60 -13.08 -2.60 6.16
CA GLY A 60 -12.37 -3.70 6.84
C GLY A 60 -11.28 -4.38 6.00
N ALA A 61 -10.93 -3.88 4.82
CA ALA A 61 -9.81 -4.41 4.03
C ALA A 61 -8.46 -4.15 4.72
N HIS A 62 -8.26 -2.97 5.29
CA HIS A 62 -7.04 -2.57 6.00
C HIS A 62 -7.40 -1.78 7.25
N ASP A 63 -6.55 -1.88 8.27
CA ASP A 63 -6.69 -1.13 9.52
C ASP A 63 -6.16 0.30 9.38
N GLN A 64 -5.19 0.50 8.49
CA GLN A 64 -4.61 1.81 8.16
C GLN A 64 -4.34 1.93 6.66
N LEU A 65 -4.60 3.12 6.11
CA LEU A 65 -4.19 3.52 4.78
C LEU A 65 -3.24 4.71 4.90
N ILE A 66 -2.05 4.61 4.31
CA ILE A 66 -1.05 5.68 4.25
C ILE A 66 -0.84 6.07 2.80
N ILE A 67 -0.93 7.37 2.51
CA ILE A 67 -0.61 7.90 1.19
C ILE A 67 0.90 8.18 1.13
N ASN A 68 1.58 7.65 0.12
CA ASN A 68 3.02 7.77 -0.08
C ASN A 68 3.37 8.95 -1.02
N ASP A 69 2.89 10.13 -0.63
CA ASP A 69 3.13 11.42 -1.31
C ASP A 69 4.35 12.15 -0.73
N ASP A 70 4.44 12.23 0.60
CA ASP A 70 5.54 12.81 1.36
C ASP A 70 6.19 11.76 2.27
N LEU A 71 7.51 11.65 2.22
CA LEU A 71 8.25 10.61 2.93
C LEU A 71 8.15 10.78 4.45
N GLU A 72 8.32 12.01 4.95
CA GLU A 72 8.33 12.29 6.38
C GLU A 72 6.94 12.02 6.98
N LYS A 73 5.89 12.55 6.34
CA LYS A 73 4.51 12.31 6.76
C LYS A 73 4.15 10.83 6.74
N ALA A 74 4.42 10.13 5.63
CA ALA A 74 4.13 8.69 5.51
C ALA A 74 4.89 7.87 6.55
N TRP A 75 6.14 8.26 6.86
CA TRP A 75 6.95 7.62 7.89
C TRP A 75 6.39 7.82 9.29
N GLN A 76 5.97 9.04 9.65
CA GLN A 76 5.37 9.31 10.95
C GLN A 76 4.05 8.54 11.14
N GLU A 77 3.19 8.50 10.12
CA GLU A 77 1.96 7.69 10.14
C GLU A 77 2.27 6.19 10.30
N PHE A 78 3.25 5.68 9.56
CA PHE A 78 3.66 4.27 9.64
C PHE A 78 4.21 3.92 11.02
N LYS A 79 5.08 4.77 11.57
CA LYS A 79 5.67 4.58 12.90
C LYS A 79 4.59 4.54 13.99
N ALA A 80 3.68 5.50 13.96
CA ALA A 80 2.55 5.56 14.91
C ALA A 80 1.64 4.33 14.79
N PHE A 81 1.47 3.81 13.57
CA PHE A 81 0.76 2.55 13.38
C PHE A 81 1.55 1.38 13.97
N CYS A 82 2.80 1.14 13.57
CA CYS A 82 3.55 -0.06 13.99
C CYS A 82 3.84 -0.11 15.49
N VAL A 83 4.18 1.02 16.11
CA VAL A 83 4.47 1.14 17.53
C VAL A 83 3.48 2.13 18.12
N PRO A 84 2.25 1.71 18.45
CA PRO A 84 1.33 2.56 19.18
C PRO A 84 2.02 2.92 20.49
N ASN A 85 2.29 4.20 20.72
CA ASN A 85 3.04 4.68 21.87
C ASN A 85 2.54 3.95 23.12
N GLU A 86 3.42 3.15 23.74
CA GLU A 86 3.21 2.73 25.12
C GLU A 86 3.02 4.01 25.91
N SER A 87 1.85 4.18 26.52
CA SER A 87 1.61 5.30 27.41
C SER A 87 2.63 5.16 28.54
N THR A 88 3.61 6.06 28.58
CA THR A 88 4.41 6.34 29.78
C THR A 88 3.51 6.53 30.99
#